data_AF-A0A349NEG4-F1
#
_entry.id   AF-A0A349NEG4-F1
#
_cell.length_a   1.000
_cell.length_b   1.000
_cell.length_c   1.000
_cell.angle_alpha   90.00
_cell.angle_beta   90.00
_cell.angle_gamma   90.00
#
_symmetry.space_group_name_H-M   'P 1'
#
loop_
_entity.id
_entity.type
_entity.pdbx_description
1 polymer ?
#
loop_
_entity_poly.entity_id
_entity_poly.type
_entity_poly.pdbx_seq_one_letter_code
_entity_poly.pdbx_strand_id
1 'polypeptide(L)'
;MRKIELLFLLLFCLHTNAADEDSLIIRFFSWNPDSPCGATCLSFEHAEISYNEYIITSPVEIDSLSGQLHKLQKCRDKNFQVGCKLYFTKSGKVNRVYCMDNNYVFSQNLFYKNNKDVINRIDRLMAIYPEVKNDDRFFPKELGDEFAQGRDSLFRALHKNMAETIKKLNYNDTLIVTVYCRADINGKTKLVKINPASKKLLSTKEKEIIRRLKNILMTKITWSRNLERRKSDFIIFPYIIKRVYIDSFY
;
A
#
# COMPACT_ATOMS: atom_id res chain seq x y z
N MET A 1 -4.52 53.96 -6.40
CA MET A 1 -3.43 53.01 -6.09
C MET A 1 -3.86 51.85 -5.18
N ARG A 2 -4.68 52.05 -4.13
CA ARG A 2 -5.14 50.97 -3.20
C ARG A 2 -5.89 49.77 -3.80
N LYS A 3 -6.44 49.85 -5.02
CA LYS A 3 -7.17 48.73 -5.65
C LYS A 3 -6.27 47.72 -6.38
N ILE A 4 -5.05 48.12 -6.76
CA ILE A 4 -4.10 47.25 -7.48
C ILE A 4 -3.32 46.38 -6.46
N GLU A 5 -3.01 46.92 -5.28
CA GLU A 5 -2.35 46.19 -4.19
C GLU A 5 -3.22 45.04 -3.65
N LEU A 6 -4.55 45.22 -3.60
CA LEU A 6 -5.48 44.15 -3.21
C LEU A 6 -5.50 42.99 -4.22
N LEU A 7 -5.33 43.30 -5.51
CA LEU A 7 -5.30 42.29 -6.58
C LEU A 7 -4.02 41.44 -6.49
N PHE A 8 -2.88 42.06 -6.16
CA PHE A 8 -1.62 41.34 -5.93
C PHE A 8 -1.67 40.46 -4.68
N LEU A 9 -2.33 40.89 -3.60
CA LEU A 9 -2.57 40.06 -2.41
C LEU A 9 -3.48 38.86 -2.70
N LEU A 10 -4.55 39.05 -3.49
CA LEU A 10 -5.43 37.96 -3.93
C LEU A 10 -4.75 36.98 -4.89
N LEU A 11 -3.83 37.45 -5.75
CA LEU A 11 -3.04 36.60 -6.64
C LEU A 11 -1.95 35.80 -5.90
N PHE A 12 -1.39 36.32 -4.81
CA PHE A 12 -0.46 35.57 -3.95
C PHE A 12 -1.15 34.48 -3.12
N CYS A 13 -2.45 34.61 -2.82
CA CYS A 13 -3.23 33.55 -2.17
C CYS A 13 -3.67 32.41 -3.11
N LEU A 14 -3.52 32.57 -4.44
CA LEU A 14 -3.98 31.57 -5.41
C LEU A 14 -2.90 30.55 -5.83
N HIS A 15 -1.74 30.51 -5.17
CA HIS A 15 -0.67 29.54 -5.46
C HIS A 15 -0.26 28.64 -4.28
N THR A 16 -1.00 28.64 -3.17
CA THR A 16 -0.83 27.60 -2.16
C THR A 16 -1.60 26.35 -2.57
N ASN A 17 -1.03 25.58 -3.49
CA ASN A 17 -1.14 24.11 -3.45
C ASN A 17 -0.28 23.59 -2.27
N ALA A 18 -0.43 24.20 -1.09
CA ALA A 18 0.18 23.71 0.13
C ALA A 18 -0.62 22.46 0.52
N ALA A 19 0.02 21.31 0.42
CA ALA A 19 -0.50 20.09 0.98
C ALA A 19 -0.54 20.31 2.50
N ASP A 20 -1.71 20.67 3.00
CA ASP A 20 -1.96 21.13 4.36
C ASP A 20 -1.85 19.95 5.34
N GLU A 21 -0.62 19.55 5.65
CA GLU A 21 -0.25 18.43 6.51
C GLU A 21 0.20 18.93 7.88
N ASP A 22 -0.31 18.31 8.94
CA ASP A 22 -0.04 18.72 10.32
C ASP A 22 1.15 17.99 10.94
N SER A 23 1.53 16.82 10.41
CA SER A 23 2.71 16.09 10.88
C SER A 23 3.38 15.26 9.80
N LEU A 24 4.70 15.15 9.93
CA LEU A 24 5.56 14.21 9.21
C LEU A 24 6.09 13.18 10.21
N ILE A 25 5.80 11.91 10.01
CA ILE A 25 6.45 10.81 10.72
C ILE A 25 7.59 10.26 9.86
N ILE A 26 8.77 10.14 10.44
CA ILE A 26 9.94 9.51 9.83
C ILE A 26 10.20 8.20 10.57
N ARG A 27 10.21 7.09 9.84
CA ARG A 27 10.74 5.81 10.32
C ARG A 27 12.02 5.48 9.60
N PHE A 28 13.10 5.33 10.36
CA PHE A 28 14.43 5.17 9.81
C PHE A 28 15.12 3.93 10.34
N PHE A 29 15.62 3.11 9.42
CA PHE A 29 16.47 1.95 9.70
C PHE A 29 17.91 2.20 9.22
N SER A 30 18.09 2.44 7.91
CA SER A 30 19.40 2.68 7.30
C SER A 30 19.25 3.23 5.89
N TRP A 31 20.17 4.06 5.41
CA TRP A 31 20.16 4.51 4.00
C TRP A 31 20.60 3.43 3.01
N ASN A 32 21.43 2.48 3.47
CA ASN A 32 21.88 1.36 2.66
C ASN A 32 21.47 0.06 3.38
N PRO A 33 20.17 -0.28 3.37
CA PRO A 33 19.68 -1.48 4.03
C PRO A 33 20.26 -2.72 3.33
N ASP A 34 20.89 -3.57 4.12
CA ASP A 34 21.29 -4.91 3.71
C ASP A 34 20.68 -5.90 4.72
N SER A 35 19.42 -6.28 4.48
CA SER A 35 18.70 -7.25 5.30
C SER A 35 18.36 -8.48 4.47
N PRO A 36 18.56 -9.70 5.00
CA PRO A 36 18.19 -10.93 4.29
C PRO A 36 16.69 -11.02 3.99
N CYS A 37 15.84 -10.36 4.79
CA CYS A 37 14.38 -10.38 4.64
C CYS A 37 13.84 -9.18 3.83
N GLY A 38 14.66 -8.17 3.53
CA GLY A 38 14.36 -7.01 2.70
C GLY A 38 13.00 -6.34 2.90
N ALA A 39 12.95 -5.28 3.71
CA ALA A 39 11.72 -4.51 3.90
C ALA A 39 11.23 -3.87 2.58
N THR A 40 9.97 -4.10 2.24
CA THR A 40 9.27 -3.37 1.18
C THR A 40 8.55 -2.17 1.79
N CYS A 41 7.89 -1.36 0.96
CA CYS A 41 7.08 -0.26 1.48
C CYS A 41 5.95 -0.79 2.39
N LEU A 42 5.30 -1.89 1.97
CA LEU A 42 4.21 -2.54 2.70
C LEU A 42 4.66 -3.30 3.95
N SER A 43 5.84 -3.92 3.91
CA SER A 43 6.30 -4.80 4.97
C SER A 43 7.24 -4.12 5.97
N PHE A 44 7.52 -2.82 5.83
CA PHE A 44 8.52 -2.11 6.63
C PHE A 44 8.31 -2.27 8.14
N GLU A 45 7.07 -2.12 8.61
CA GLU A 45 6.70 -2.23 10.02
C GLU A 45 6.69 -3.66 10.57
N HIS A 46 6.59 -4.65 9.68
CA HIS A 46 6.44 -6.06 10.03
C HIS A 46 7.68 -6.90 9.70
N ALA A 47 8.64 -6.31 9.00
CA ALA A 47 9.93 -6.91 8.77
C ALA A 47 10.69 -7.03 10.10
N GLU A 48 11.54 -8.05 10.23
CA GLU A 48 12.43 -8.24 11.38
C GLU A 48 13.58 -7.21 11.35
N ILE A 49 13.23 -5.92 11.36
CA ILE A 49 14.15 -4.78 11.40
C ILE A 49 13.79 -3.87 12.56
N SER A 50 14.80 -3.37 13.26
CA SER A 50 14.63 -2.30 14.23
C SER A 50 14.70 -0.96 13.51
N TYR A 51 13.72 -0.09 13.74
CA TYR A 51 13.72 1.28 13.24
C TYR A 51 13.46 2.28 14.36
N ASN A 52 14.00 3.49 14.17
CA ASN A 52 13.76 4.65 15.01
C ASN A 52 12.60 5.46 14.39
N GLU A 53 11.79 6.10 15.23
CA GLU A 53 10.67 6.94 14.78
C GLU A 53 10.84 8.38 15.27
N TYR A 54 10.51 9.34 14.41
CA TYR A 54 10.55 10.77 14.70
C TYR A 54 9.25 11.42 14.22
N ILE A 55 8.70 12.35 15.00
CA ILE A 55 7.50 13.11 14.64
C ILE A 55 7.86 14.59 14.53
N ILE A 56 7.65 15.15 13.34
CA ILE A 56 7.90 16.54 13.01
C ILE A 56 6.55 17.23 12.82
N THR A 57 6.34 18.31 13.56
CA THR A 57 5.10 19.11 13.51
C THR A 57 5.32 20.53 12.98
N SER A 58 6.56 20.89 12.62
CA SER A 58 6.89 22.20 12.05
C SER A 58 6.40 22.28 10.60
N PRO A 59 5.45 23.18 10.26
CA PRO A 59 4.93 23.28 8.89
C PRO A 59 6.00 23.65 7.87
N VAL A 60 6.95 24.51 8.25
CA VAL A 60 8.06 24.93 7.38
C VAL A 60 8.95 23.74 7.01
N GLU A 61 9.21 22.84 7.95
CA GLU A 61 10.01 21.65 7.72
C GLU A 61 9.27 20.63 6.83
N ILE A 62 7.99 20.44 7.10
CA ILE A 62 7.09 19.54 6.35
C ILE A 62 6.98 20.01 4.90
N ASP A 63 6.67 21.30 4.69
CA ASP A 63 6.52 21.90 3.36
C ASP A 63 7.83 21.86 2.57
N SER A 64 8.96 22.14 3.23
CA SER A 64 10.27 22.09 2.58
C SER A 64 10.61 20.68 2.11
N LEU A 65 10.45 19.65 2.95
CA LEU A 65 10.74 18.28 2.56
C LEU A 65 9.77 17.79 1.48
N SER A 66 8.47 18.07 1.65
CA SER A 66 7.44 17.83 0.64
C SER A 66 7.86 18.43 -0.71
N GLY A 67 8.23 19.71 -0.73
CA GLY A 67 8.64 20.42 -1.94
C GLY A 67 9.88 19.79 -2.63
N GLN A 68 10.84 19.28 -1.87
CA GLN A 68 11.98 18.55 -2.43
C GLN A 68 11.56 17.21 -3.04
N LEU A 69 10.72 16.44 -2.37
CA LEU A 69 10.22 15.15 -2.85
C LEU A 69 9.41 15.28 -4.15
N HIS A 70 8.65 16.37 -4.32
CA HIS A 70 7.87 16.62 -5.55
C HIS A 70 8.74 16.93 -6.77
N LYS A 71 9.96 17.43 -6.55
CA LYS A 71 10.90 17.80 -7.61
C LYS A 71 11.77 16.63 -8.07
N LEU A 72 11.66 15.45 -7.44
CA LEU A 72 12.48 14.30 -7.80
C LEU A 72 12.18 13.82 -9.23
N GLN A 73 13.23 13.38 -9.91
CA GLN A 73 13.13 12.86 -11.28
C GLN A 73 12.51 11.46 -11.26
N LYS A 74 11.38 11.28 -11.97
CA LYS A 74 10.78 9.96 -12.19
C LYS A 74 11.74 9.01 -12.88
N CYS A 75 11.73 7.75 -12.50
CA CYS A 75 12.52 6.69 -13.10
C CYS A 75 11.68 5.42 -13.35
N ARG A 76 12.30 4.42 -13.99
CA ARG A 76 11.65 3.10 -14.20
C ARG A 76 11.51 2.37 -12.87
N ASP A 77 10.59 1.41 -12.82
CA ASP A 77 10.38 0.55 -11.66
C ASP A 77 11.71 -0.07 -11.19
N LYS A 78 11.97 0.02 -9.89
CA LYS A 78 13.17 -0.51 -9.24
C LYS A 78 12.77 -1.42 -8.09
N ASN A 79 13.47 -2.54 -7.97
CA ASN A 79 13.44 -3.29 -6.73
C ASN A 79 14.51 -2.72 -5.81
N PHE A 80 14.11 -2.29 -4.61
CA PHE A 80 15.01 -1.84 -3.56
C PHE A 80 14.41 -2.13 -2.19
N GLN A 81 15.29 -2.35 -1.22
CA GLN A 81 14.94 -2.51 0.18
C GLN A 81 14.71 -1.13 0.79
N VAL A 82 13.57 -0.95 1.46
CA VAL A 82 13.21 0.32 2.08
C VAL A 82 14.00 0.48 3.37
N GLY A 83 14.71 1.59 3.46
CA GLY A 83 15.53 1.95 4.61
C GLY A 83 14.98 3.12 5.41
N CYS A 84 14.15 3.95 4.78
CA CYS A 84 13.44 5.06 5.39
C CYS A 84 12.01 5.13 4.84
N LYS A 85 11.04 5.36 5.72
CA LYS A 85 9.62 5.50 5.39
C LYS A 85 9.06 6.78 6.02
N LEU A 86 8.44 7.60 5.19
CA LEU A 86 7.84 8.87 5.58
C LEU A 86 6.32 8.79 5.48
N TYR A 87 5.63 9.26 6.50
CA TYR A 87 4.19 9.48 6.48
C TYR A 87 3.88 10.96 6.63
N PHE A 88 3.25 11.54 5.61
CA PHE A 88 2.65 12.86 5.72
C PHE A 88 1.20 12.68 6.15
N THR A 89 0.86 13.26 7.29
CA THR A 89 -0.46 13.13 7.91
C THR A 89 -1.19 14.46 7.95
N LYS A 90 -2.53 14.38 7.94
CA LYS A 90 -3.43 15.49 8.22
C LYS A 90 -4.58 14.99 9.08
N SER A 91 -4.81 15.64 10.21
CA SER A 91 -5.91 15.31 11.14
C SER A 91 -5.88 13.83 11.53
N GLY A 92 -4.67 13.31 11.79
CA GLY A 92 -4.45 11.91 12.16
C GLY A 92 -4.59 10.88 11.03
N LYS A 93 -4.79 11.31 9.77
CA LYS A 93 -4.88 10.42 8.60
C LYS A 93 -3.64 10.53 7.73
N VAL A 94 -3.18 9.38 7.23
CA VAL A 94 -2.07 9.33 6.26
C VAL A 94 -2.56 9.77 4.89
N ASN A 95 -1.95 10.83 4.35
CA ASN A 95 -2.27 11.36 3.02
C ASN A 95 -1.26 10.94 1.97
N ARG A 96 0.03 10.90 2.33
CA ARG A 96 1.12 10.54 1.43
C ARG A 96 2.14 9.70 2.16
N VAL A 97 2.65 8.69 1.46
CA VAL A 97 3.72 7.82 1.95
C VAL A 97 4.87 7.86 0.95
N TYR A 98 6.08 7.96 1.48
CA TYR A 98 7.31 7.84 0.70
C TYR A 98 8.19 6.77 1.34
N CYS A 99 8.57 5.78 0.56
CA CYS A 99 9.49 4.72 0.97
C CYS A 99 10.77 4.86 0.17
N MET A 100 11.94 4.83 0.81
CA MET A 100 13.19 5.18 0.14
C MET A 100 14.42 4.48 0.71
N ASP A 101 15.47 4.44 -0.11
CA ASP A 101 16.85 4.13 0.27
C ASP A 101 17.76 5.29 -0.20
N ASN A 102 19.08 5.12 -0.17
CA ASN A 102 20.05 6.12 -0.62
C ASN A 102 19.91 6.50 -2.12
N ASN A 103 19.28 5.66 -2.95
CA ASN A 103 19.29 5.78 -4.41
C ASN A 103 17.91 6.06 -5.02
N TYR A 104 16.85 5.59 -4.38
CA TYR A 104 15.51 5.54 -4.95
C TYR A 104 14.43 5.94 -3.94
N VAL A 105 13.37 6.54 -4.46
CA VAL A 105 12.15 6.86 -3.72
C VAL A 105 10.97 6.22 -4.42
N PHE A 106 10.08 5.60 -3.65
CA PHE A 106 8.80 5.08 -4.09
C PHE A 106 7.68 5.85 -3.40
N SER A 107 6.71 6.33 -4.17
CA SER A 107 5.49 6.95 -3.64
C SER A 107 4.36 6.82 -4.64
N GLN A 108 3.15 6.53 -4.16
CA GLN A 108 1.91 6.49 -4.95
C GLN A 108 2.07 5.70 -6.28
N ASN A 109 2.72 4.53 -6.20
CA ASN A 109 2.95 3.63 -7.33
C ASN A 109 3.92 4.16 -8.42
N LEU A 110 4.74 5.15 -8.09
CA LEU A 110 5.78 5.72 -8.95
C LEU A 110 7.15 5.63 -8.28
N PHE A 111 8.19 5.53 -9.11
CA PHE A 111 9.58 5.50 -8.70
C PHE A 111 10.31 6.77 -9.14
N TYR A 112 11.22 7.22 -8.28
CA TYR A 112 12.03 8.41 -8.48
C TYR A 112 13.48 8.11 -8.11
N LYS A 113 14.43 8.84 -8.71
CA LYS A 113 15.81 8.87 -8.21
C LYS A 113 15.84 9.69 -6.93
N ASN A 114 16.43 9.14 -5.88
CA ASN A 114 16.72 9.91 -4.67
C ASN A 114 17.95 10.80 -4.92
N ASN A 115 18.15 11.81 -4.07
CA ASN A 115 19.31 12.70 -4.12
C ASN A 115 19.82 13.00 -2.71
N LYS A 116 21.04 13.56 -2.65
CA LYS A 116 21.69 13.88 -1.36
C LYS A 116 21.01 15.00 -0.59
N ASP A 117 20.31 15.91 -1.26
CA ASP A 117 19.61 17.01 -0.58
C ASP A 117 18.45 16.49 0.28
N VAL A 118 17.67 15.54 -0.24
CA VAL A 118 16.58 14.89 0.50
C VAL A 118 17.14 14.10 1.68
N ILE A 119 18.18 13.30 1.45
CA ILE A 119 18.85 12.51 2.50
C ILE A 119 19.36 13.42 3.62
N ASN A 120 20.13 14.44 3.26
CA ASN A 120 20.69 15.40 4.22
C ASN A 120 19.60 16.15 4.98
N ARG A 121 18.44 16.44 4.35
CA ARG A 121 17.32 17.09 5.04
C ARG A 121 16.71 16.15 6.08
N ILE A 122 16.47 14.89 5.73
CA ILE A 122 15.93 13.88 6.66
C ILE A 122 16.90 13.65 7.82
N ASP A 123 18.21 13.51 7.54
CA ASP A 123 19.23 13.34 8.58
C ASP A 123 19.26 14.53 9.56
N ARG A 124 19.13 15.76 9.06
CA ARG A 124 19.02 16.95 9.92
C ARG A 124 17.76 16.93 10.78
N LEU A 125 16.62 16.51 10.24
CA LEU A 125 15.38 16.40 11.02
C LEU A 125 15.54 15.37 12.13
N MET A 126 16.12 14.20 11.84
CA MET A 126 16.38 13.17 12.86
C MET A 126 17.38 13.63 13.94
N ALA A 127 18.29 14.54 13.62
CA ALA A 127 19.22 15.11 14.59
C ALA A 127 18.61 16.20 15.48
N ILE A 128 17.59 16.91 15.00
CA ILE A 128 16.94 18.02 15.71
C ILE A 128 15.78 17.53 16.57
N TYR A 129 14.99 16.59 16.06
CA TYR A 129 13.79 16.11 16.74
C TYR A 129 14.10 14.87 17.56
N PRO A 130 13.54 14.75 18.78
CA PRO A 130 13.77 13.58 19.62
C PRO A 130 13.15 12.33 18.99
N GLU A 131 13.82 11.19 19.20
CA GLU A 131 13.25 9.89 18.89
C GLU A 131 12.02 9.63 19.76
N VAL A 132 10.97 9.08 19.15
CA VAL A 132 9.70 8.74 19.78
C VAL A 132 9.85 7.43 20.54
N LYS A 133 9.40 7.41 21.79
CA LYS A 133 9.38 6.18 22.61
C LYS A 133 8.33 5.20 22.08
N ASN A 134 8.54 3.90 22.32
CA ASN A 134 7.70 2.83 21.77
C ASN A 134 6.19 3.00 22.05
N ASP A 135 5.82 3.50 23.23
CA ASP A 135 4.41 3.68 23.63
C ASP A 135 3.70 4.82 22.89
N ASP A 136 4.46 5.76 22.33
CA ASP A 136 3.97 6.96 21.63
C ASP A 136 4.04 6.82 20.11
N ARG A 137 4.37 5.63 19.60
CA ARG A 137 4.54 5.40 18.15
C ARG A 137 3.23 5.57 17.38
N PHE A 138 3.33 6.19 16.21
CA PHE A 138 2.20 6.36 15.30
C PHE A 138 1.84 5.06 14.59
N PHE A 139 0.70 4.45 14.90
CA PHE A 139 0.21 3.30 14.13
C PHE A 139 -0.88 3.73 13.14
N PRO A 140 -0.62 3.67 11.81
CA PRO A 140 -1.68 3.91 10.85
C PRO A 140 -2.74 2.82 11.00
N LYS A 141 -3.95 3.20 11.41
CA LYS A 141 -5.08 2.27 11.63
C LYS A 141 -5.59 1.62 10.33
N GLU A 142 -5.18 2.10 9.16
CA GLU A 142 -5.66 1.68 7.86
C GLU A 142 -4.49 1.32 6.93
N LEU A 143 -3.97 0.09 7.03
CA LEU A 143 -3.07 -0.46 6.02
C LEU A 143 -3.86 -1.41 5.09
N GLY A 144 -4.00 -1.00 3.83
CA GLY A 144 -5.06 -1.45 2.93
C GLY A 144 -4.84 -2.76 2.17
N ASP A 145 -4.03 -3.68 2.64
CA ASP A 145 -3.95 -5.04 2.06
C ASP A 145 -5.08 -5.95 2.52
N GLU A 146 -5.88 -5.47 3.46
CA GLU A 146 -7.11 -6.11 3.92
C GLU A 146 -8.27 -5.89 2.93
N PHE A 147 -9.21 -6.83 2.93
CA PHE A 147 -10.51 -6.59 2.30
C PHE A 147 -11.27 -5.57 3.16
N ALA A 148 -11.87 -4.55 2.55
CA ALA A 148 -12.50 -3.43 3.28
C ALA A 148 -13.55 -3.85 4.32
N GLN A 149 -14.16 -5.03 4.16
CA GLN A 149 -15.16 -5.60 5.07
C GLN A 149 -14.60 -6.75 5.95
N GLY A 150 -13.28 -6.97 5.94
CA GLY A 150 -12.58 -8.03 6.64
C GLY A 150 -12.47 -9.35 5.87
N ARG A 151 -11.51 -10.19 6.25
CA ARG A 151 -11.17 -11.46 5.57
C ARG A 151 -12.37 -12.43 5.47
N ASP A 152 -13.18 -12.53 6.51
CA ASP A 152 -14.36 -13.42 6.49
C ASP A 152 -15.43 -12.95 5.52
N SER A 153 -15.59 -11.64 5.36
CA SER A 153 -16.50 -11.06 4.37
C SER A 153 -16.02 -11.30 2.94
N LEU A 154 -14.70 -11.30 2.69
CA LEU A 154 -14.14 -11.72 1.40
C LEU A 154 -14.53 -13.16 1.09
N PHE A 155 -14.30 -14.10 2.01
CA PHE A 155 -14.62 -15.51 1.76
C PHE A 155 -16.13 -15.73 1.58
N ARG A 156 -16.98 -15.08 2.38
CA ARG A 156 -18.44 -15.11 2.18
C ARG A 156 -18.83 -14.59 0.79
N ALA A 157 -18.26 -13.47 0.35
CA ALA A 157 -18.52 -12.92 -0.98
C ALA A 157 -18.06 -13.88 -2.09
N LEU A 158 -16.88 -14.48 -1.97
CA LEU A 158 -16.38 -15.46 -2.93
C LEU A 158 -17.27 -16.71 -2.99
N HIS A 159 -17.67 -17.27 -1.84
CA HIS A 159 -18.55 -18.43 -1.79
C HIS A 159 -19.91 -18.12 -2.42
N LYS A 160 -20.54 -17.00 -2.06
CA LYS A 160 -21.82 -16.55 -2.64
C LYS A 160 -21.74 -16.43 -4.16
N ASN A 161 -20.67 -15.85 -4.69
CA ASN A 161 -20.51 -15.63 -6.13
C ASN A 161 -20.09 -16.88 -6.91
N MET A 162 -19.52 -17.89 -6.24
CA MET A 162 -19.11 -19.16 -6.83
C MET A 162 -20.19 -20.24 -6.76
N ALA A 163 -21.15 -20.13 -5.83
CA ALA A 163 -22.14 -21.16 -5.53
C ALA A 163 -22.90 -21.68 -6.76
N GLU A 164 -23.41 -20.76 -7.59
CA GLU A 164 -24.16 -21.12 -8.80
C GLU A 164 -23.29 -21.88 -9.81
N THR A 165 -22.03 -21.47 -9.98
CA THR A 165 -21.08 -22.15 -10.87
C THR A 165 -20.76 -23.56 -10.38
N ILE A 166 -20.48 -23.72 -9.09
CA ILE A 166 -20.21 -25.03 -8.49
C ILE A 166 -21.42 -25.95 -8.64
N LYS A 167 -22.64 -25.44 -8.40
CA LYS A 167 -23.89 -26.18 -8.58
C LYS A 167 -24.10 -26.60 -10.04
N LYS A 168 -23.99 -25.68 -11.00
CA LYS A 168 -24.17 -25.98 -12.44
C LYS A 168 -23.18 -27.02 -12.97
N LEU A 169 -21.96 -27.03 -12.45
CA LEU A 169 -20.93 -27.99 -12.84
C LEU A 169 -21.08 -29.36 -12.15
N ASN A 170 -22.03 -29.52 -11.21
CA ASN A 170 -22.13 -30.69 -10.34
C ASN A 170 -20.76 -31.08 -9.78
N TYR A 171 -20.04 -30.10 -9.23
CA TYR A 171 -18.72 -30.31 -8.65
C TYR A 171 -18.88 -30.71 -7.18
N ASN A 172 -18.50 -31.94 -6.84
CA ASN A 172 -18.67 -32.53 -5.50
C ASN A 172 -17.35 -32.71 -4.75
N ASP A 173 -16.22 -32.42 -5.41
CA ASP A 173 -14.89 -32.52 -4.81
C ASP A 173 -14.51 -31.21 -4.08
N THR A 174 -13.29 -31.19 -3.54
CA THR A 174 -12.68 -30.00 -2.92
C THR A 174 -11.45 -29.58 -3.70
N LEU A 175 -11.42 -28.32 -4.14
CA LEU A 175 -10.28 -27.69 -4.78
C LEU A 175 -9.68 -26.63 -3.85
N ILE A 176 -8.43 -26.82 -3.45
CA ILE A 176 -7.67 -25.86 -2.63
C ILE A 176 -6.74 -25.08 -3.57
N VAL A 177 -6.78 -23.76 -3.50
CA VAL A 177 -5.94 -22.88 -4.32
C VAL A 177 -5.28 -21.81 -3.47
N THR A 178 -4.10 -21.38 -3.90
CA THR A 178 -3.49 -20.12 -3.46
C THR A 178 -3.74 -19.06 -4.52
N VAL A 179 -4.40 -17.98 -4.11
CA VAL A 179 -4.73 -16.85 -4.97
C VAL A 179 -3.68 -15.76 -4.77
N TYR A 180 -3.22 -15.18 -5.88
CA TYR A 180 -2.32 -14.05 -5.92
C TYR A 180 -2.98 -12.93 -6.74
N CYS A 181 -3.30 -11.82 -6.10
CA CYS A 181 -3.91 -10.65 -6.73
C CYS A 181 -2.92 -9.50 -6.76
N ARG A 182 -2.76 -8.83 -7.90
CA ARG A 182 -2.16 -7.49 -7.95
C ARG A 182 -3.27 -6.48 -8.08
N ALA A 183 -3.27 -5.47 -7.24
CA ALA A 183 -4.24 -4.39 -7.28
C ALA A 183 -3.54 -3.05 -7.45
N ASP A 184 -4.25 -2.05 -7.97
CA ASP A 184 -3.77 -0.67 -7.92
C ASP A 184 -3.97 -0.06 -6.52
N ILE A 185 -3.52 1.20 -6.37
CA ILE A 185 -3.61 1.96 -5.13
C ILE A 185 -5.05 2.17 -4.66
N ASN A 186 -6.02 2.12 -5.58
CA ASN A 186 -7.44 2.28 -5.28
C ASN A 186 -8.12 0.94 -4.99
N GLY A 187 -7.34 -0.15 -4.95
CA GLY A 187 -7.84 -1.48 -4.64
C GLY A 187 -8.49 -2.22 -5.81
N LYS A 188 -8.36 -1.72 -7.06
CA LYS A 188 -8.87 -2.44 -8.22
C LYS A 188 -7.86 -3.49 -8.68
N THR A 189 -8.29 -4.75 -8.71
CA THR A 189 -7.47 -5.87 -9.22
C THR A 189 -7.09 -5.67 -10.69
N LYS A 190 -5.79 -5.82 -11.00
CA LYS A 190 -5.21 -5.74 -12.36
C LYS A 190 -4.73 -7.09 -12.87
N LEU A 191 -4.32 -7.98 -11.97
CA LEU A 191 -3.81 -9.29 -12.31
C LEU A 191 -4.27 -10.29 -11.25
N VAL A 192 -4.65 -11.49 -11.69
CA VAL A 192 -4.94 -12.62 -10.82
C VAL A 192 -4.14 -13.82 -11.31
N LYS A 193 -3.40 -14.47 -10.41
CA LYS A 193 -2.83 -15.81 -10.60
C LYS A 193 -3.44 -16.73 -9.55
N ILE A 194 -3.76 -17.96 -9.94
CA ILE A 194 -4.38 -18.94 -9.07
C ILE A 194 -3.59 -20.23 -9.24
N ASN A 195 -3.00 -20.70 -8.15
CA ASN A 195 -2.19 -21.90 -8.14
C ASN A 195 -2.94 -22.96 -7.33
N PRO A 196 -3.37 -24.07 -7.95
CA PRO A 196 -3.89 -25.22 -7.21
C PRO A 196 -2.83 -25.78 -6.27
N ALA A 197 -3.24 -26.23 -5.08
CA ALA A 197 -2.36 -26.90 -4.14
C ALA A 197 -1.91 -28.28 -4.68
N SER A 198 -2.77 -28.94 -5.46
CA SER A 198 -2.47 -30.21 -6.10
C SER A 198 -1.60 -30.01 -7.34
N LYS A 199 -0.54 -30.82 -7.48
CA LYS A 199 0.29 -30.89 -8.71
C LYS A 199 -0.36 -31.71 -9.83
N LYS A 200 -1.54 -32.32 -9.59
CA LYS A 200 -2.27 -33.08 -10.61
C LYS A 200 -2.81 -32.15 -11.70
N LEU A 201 -2.98 -32.70 -12.90
CA LEU A 201 -3.62 -31.98 -13.99
C LEU A 201 -5.07 -31.66 -13.61
N LEU A 202 -5.47 -30.41 -13.76
CA LEU A 202 -6.82 -29.96 -13.49
C LEU A 202 -7.82 -30.57 -14.49
N SER A 203 -8.94 -31.06 -13.98
CA SER A 203 -10.11 -31.44 -14.75
C SER A 203 -10.73 -30.24 -15.47
N THR A 204 -11.59 -30.51 -16.46
CA THR A 204 -12.34 -29.47 -17.18
C THR A 204 -13.21 -28.63 -16.22
N LYS A 205 -13.84 -29.27 -15.22
CA LYS A 205 -14.65 -28.57 -14.21
C LYS A 205 -13.80 -27.63 -13.36
N GLU A 206 -12.63 -28.07 -12.91
CA GLU A 206 -11.73 -27.24 -12.09
C GLU A 206 -11.15 -26.07 -12.87
N LYS A 207 -10.81 -26.27 -14.15
CA LYS A 207 -10.39 -25.18 -15.04
C LYS A 207 -11.47 -24.11 -15.16
N GLU A 208 -12.73 -24.52 -15.32
CA GLU A 208 -13.88 -23.60 -15.40
C GLU A 208 -14.13 -22.87 -14.07
N ILE A 209 -14.02 -23.57 -12.93
CA ILE A 209 -14.08 -22.98 -11.59
C ILE A 209 -13.00 -21.91 -11.42
N ILE A 210 -11.74 -22.21 -11.77
CA ILE A 210 -10.63 -21.26 -11.67
C ILE A 210 -10.87 -20.04 -12.56
N ARG A 211 -11.37 -20.25 -13.80
CA ARG A 211 -11.72 -19.17 -14.72
C ARG A 211 -12.79 -18.25 -14.10
N ARG A 212 -13.83 -18.83 -13.49
CA ARG A 212 -14.88 -18.06 -12.83
C ARG A 212 -14.36 -17.29 -11.61
N LEU A 213 -13.55 -17.93 -10.77
CA LEU A 213 -12.93 -17.29 -9.60
C LEU A 213 -12.06 -16.11 -10.03
N LYS A 214 -11.24 -16.28 -11.06
CA LYS A 214 -10.48 -15.18 -11.69
C LYS A 214 -11.39 -14.00 -12.07
N ASN A 215 -12.50 -14.28 -12.73
CA ASN A 215 -13.44 -13.24 -13.16
C ASN A 215 -14.04 -12.49 -11.95
N ILE A 216 -14.46 -13.20 -10.91
CA ILE A 216 -15.01 -12.59 -9.68
C ILE A 216 -13.97 -11.68 -9.02
N LEU A 217 -12.73 -12.15 -8.87
CA LEU A 217 -11.63 -11.37 -8.27
C LEU A 217 -11.30 -10.10 -9.07
N MET A 218 -11.46 -10.14 -10.39
CA MET A 218 -11.22 -9.00 -11.28
C MET A 218 -12.36 -8.00 -11.30
N THR A 219 -13.61 -8.44 -11.11
CA THR A 219 -14.81 -7.62 -11.41
C THR A 219 -15.68 -7.29 -10.20
N LYS A 220 -15.67 -8.13 -9.14
CA LYS A 220 -16.55 -8.00 -7.99
C LYS A 220 -15.83 -7.71 -6.68
N ILE A 221 -14.52 -7.97 -6.62
CA ILE A 221 -13.71 -7.75 -5.43
C ILE A 221 -12.95 -6.44 -5.59
N THR A 222 -13.04 -5.60 -4.56
CA THR A 222 -12.26 -4.37 -4.42
C THR A 222 -11.53 -4.43 -3.08
N TRP A 223 -10.21 -4.24 -3.14
CA TRP A 223 -9.34 -4.21 -1.97
C TRP A 223 -9.43 -2.84 -1.30
N SER A 224 -9.01 -2.75 -0.05
CA SER A 224 -8.84 -1.44 0.57
C SER A 224 -7.81 -0.61 -0.22
N ARG A 225 -8.00 0.71 -0.19
CA ARG A 225 -7.05 1.66 -0.76
C ARG A 225 -5.73 1.53 -0.02
N ASN A 226 -4.61 1.45 -0.74
CA ASN A 226 -3.30 1.31 -0.15
C ASN A 226 -2.27 2.18 -0.91
N LEU A 227 -1.72 3.19 -0.24
CA LEU A 227 -0.75 4.15 -0.81
C LEU A 227 0.66 3.55 -0.96
N GLU A 228 0.92 2.43 -0.30
CA GLU A 228 2.22 1.78 -0.21
C GLU A 228 2.37 0.62 -1.19
N ARG A 229 1.27 0.22 -1.83
CA ARG A 229 1.22 -0.90 -2.77
C ARG A 229 1.97 -0.57 -4.07
N ARG A 230 3.03 -1.32 -4.35
CA ARG A 230 3.74 -1.30 -5.63
C ARG A 230 2.99 -2.13 -6.68
N LYS A 231 3.21 -1.84 -7.98
CA LYS A 231 2.68 -2.68 -9.08
C LYS A 231 3.11 -4.13 -9.01
N SER A 232 4.23 -4.41 -8.37
CA SER A 232 4.80 -5.76 -8.23
C SER A 232 4.12 -6.59 -7.15
N ASP A 233 3.50 -5.94 -6.17
CA ASP A 233 3.10 -6.55 -4.91
C ASP A 233 1.87 -7.44 -5.10
N PHE A 234 1.90 -8.60 -4.45
CA PHE A 234 0.81 -9.56 -4.48
C PHE A 234 0.09 -9.59 -3.14
N ILE A 235 -1.22 -9.47 -3.18
CA ILE A 235 -2.13 -9.88 -2.10
C ILE A 235 -2.31 -11.39 -2.26
N ILE A 236 -1.94 -12.14 -1.22
CA ILE A 236 -1.87 -13.61 -1.28
C ILE A 236 -2.81 -14.19 -0.23
N PHE A 237 -3.68 -15.12 -0.63
CA PHE A 237 -4.51 -15.85 0.32
C PHE A 237 -4.87 -17.26 -0.18
N PRO A 238 -4.94 -18.25 0.71
CA PRO A 238 -5.52 -19.55 0.39
C PRO A 238 -7.05 -19.46 0.29
N TYR A 239 -7.64 -20.23 -0.61
CA TYR A 239 -9.09 -20.35 -0.76
C TYR A 239 -9.49 -21.79 -1.05
N ILE A 240 -10.52 -22.26 -0.34
CA ILE A 240 -11.06 -23.61 -0.47
C ILE A 240 -12.37 -23.54 -1.24
N ILE A 241 -12.43 -24.22 -2.37
CA ILE A 241 -13.60 -24.28 -3.23
C ILE A 241 -14.21 -25.67 -3.08
N LYS A 242 -15.37 -25.74 -2.47
CA LYS A 242 -16.16 -26.96 -2.31
C LYS A 242 -17.63 -26.64 -2.49
N ARG A 243 -18.45 -27.67 -2.67
CA ARG A 243 -19.90 -27.52 -2.59
C ARG A 243 -20.26 -27.09 -1.16
N VAL A 244 -20.77 -25.86 -1.03
CA VAL A 244 -21.29 -25.34 0.23
C VAL A 244 -22.80 -25.34 0.13
N TYR A 245 -23.47 -26.06 1.03
CA TYR A 245 -24.91 -25.91 1.24
C TYR A 245 -25.11 -24.54 1.90
N ILE A 246 -25.86 -23.66 1.25
CA ILE A 246 -25.98 -22.23 1.63
C ILE A 246 -26.67 -22.07 3.02
N ASP A 247 -27.26 -23.13 3.56
CA ASP A 247 -28.03 -23.11 4.80
C ASP A 247 -27.17 -23.20 6.08
N SER A 248 -25.83 -23.25 5.99
CA SER A 248 -24.95 -23.42 7.16
C SER A 248 -24.17 -22.17 7.61
N PHE A 249 -24.54 -20.98 7.14
CA PHE A 249 -23.88 -19.71 7.50
C PHE A 249 -24.83 -18.64 8.08
N TYR A 250 -26.02 -19.05 8.56
CA TYR A 250 -26.92 -18.18 9.32
C TYR A 250 -26.85 -18.52 10.81
#